data_AF-A0A8K0WP76-F1
#
_entry.id   AF-A0A8K0WP76-F1
#
_cell.length_a   1.000
_cell.length_b   1.000
_cell.length_c   1.000
_cell.angle_alpha   90.00
_cell.angle_beta   90.00
_cell.angle_gamma   90.00
#
_symmetry.space_group_name_H-M   'P 1'
#
loop_
_entity.id
_entity.type
_entity.pdbx_description
1 polymer ?
#
loop_
_entity_poly.entity_id
_entity_poly.type
_entity_poly.pdbx_seq_one_letter_code
_entity_poly.pdbx_strand_id
1 'polypeptide(L)'
;MIRAISYNMGGKEEHPLEHVPRAGKTPVAIFRCLTALSYLPSTSAQNNSATICSIESETDSLNRFGVSTWISRGSCVRAQPECTLVLDQIIDRLVGSRGGEYSGASSVLALLPTIGALLGAPTYEIWRLLTIVPLGGVISMGLSFGSAIMPIRVEDYEPAPNREVSTSSSFRLERRKGMSKEDQVRGTEELVTKLLDKLDRKLSQDKSIKARKLHIGLGLGCMFVLLMGAHTAMAIIEVGAVLSWWCWNPVWMHMWYFMVTAVAIAENWAQLPFEQQTKLYISDVPYNIKVTGGEDVTAELKAAGTLGSGAMTRDEEMAQNIGQVLSQLGTVKAGTVRITDSVIHTSPRNAILVMVSVIRESIGWKRSVLRIFIKCCSLGVFVMGTALFASAQLLSMLMAVMGLTILLAAVVFSRAIATLIIAAVDLYEPMVHVMVNSESEANQVIAKIMMLTSRDDSDRRQTRDIQVEIDGHVFANCRRVATRSKWYMTVLGIMGSPYDLAKVDRQSAARSQYRLRAMRSSPSTLQGSEHEYEQIELFA
;
A
#
# COMPACT_ATOMS: atom_id res chain seq x y z
N MET A 1 -0.32 27.94 -16.97
CA MET A 1 -1.06 26.80 -17.55
C MET A 1 -1.70 25.89 -16.49
N ILE A 2 -1.02 25.54 -15.38
CA ILE A 2 -1.61 24.71 -14.29
C ILE A 2 -2.58 25.48 -13.37
N ARG A 3 -2.58 26.83 -13.36
CA ARG A 3 -3.59 27.64 -12.64
C ARG A 3 -4.94 27.79 -13.35
N ALA A 4 -5.06 27.41 -14.62
CA ALA A 4 -6.25 27.71 -15.44
C ALA A 4 -7.38 26.66 -15.35
N ILE A 5 -7.13 25.49 -14.75
CA ILE A 5 -8.14 24.40 -14.66
C ILE A 5 -8.96 24.48 -13.36
N SER A 6 -8.59 25.32 -12.40
CA SER A 6 -9.21 25.33 -11.06
C SER A 6 -10.46 26.21 -10.91
N TYR A 7 -10.93 26.91 -11.97
CA TYR A 7 -11.94 27.97 -11.81
C TYR A 7 -13.28 27.77 -12.56
N ASN A 8 -13.58 26.59 -13.10
CA ASN A 8 -14.79 26.44 -13.93
C ASN A 8 -15.65 25.19 -13.70
N MET A 9 -15.91 24.83 -12.44
CA MET A 9 -16.88 23.77 -12.10
C MET A 9 -17.80 24.25 -10.98
N GLY A 10 -18.57 25.30 -11.25
CA GLY A 10 -19.68 25.76 -10.44
C GLY A 10 -21.00 25.46 -11.14
N GLY A 11 -21.81 24.57 -10.55
CA GLY A 11 -23.24 24.44 -10.82
C GLY A 11 -23.62 23.40 -11.88
N LYS A 12 -24.20 22.28 -11.42
CA LYS A 12 -25.55 21.89 -11.86
C LYS A 12 -26.15 20.74 -11.05
N GLU A 13 -27.48 20.81 -11.04
CA GLU A 13 -28.52 20.15 -10.27
C GLU A 13 -28.45 18.62 -10.14
N GLU A 14 -29.02 18.17 -9.02
CA GLU A 14 -29.24 16.78 -8.63
C GLU A 14 -30.40 16.16 -9.43
N HIS A 15 -30.21 14.92 -9.90
CA HIS A 15 -31.31 14.01 -10.22
C HIS A 15 -31.06 12.63 -9.56
N PRO A 16 -32.10 11.96 -9.04
CA PRO A 16 -31.98 10.67 -8.39
C PRO A 16 -32.01 9.56 -9.44
N LEU A 17 -31.11 8.59 -9.34
CA LEU A 17 -31.17 7.37 -10.15
C LEU A 17 -31.12 6.12 -9.27
N GLU A 18 -32.02 5.22 -9.66
CA GLU A 18 -32.47 4.00 -9.04
C GLU A 18 -31.43 2.88 -8.94
N HIS A 19 -31.84 1.88 -8.14
CA HIS A 19 -31.28 0.56 -7.90
C HIS A 19 -30.49 -0.11 -9.04
N VAL A 20 -29.32 -0.65 -8.67
CA VAL A 20 -28.63 -1.72 -9.40
C VAL A 20 -28.25 -2.84 -8.41
N PRO A 21 -28.52 -4.13 -8.71
CA PRO A 21 -28.33 -5.24 -7.78
C PRO A 21 -26.89 -5.80 -7.77
N ARG A 22 -26.61 -6.56 -6.71
CA ARG A 22 -25.37 -7.31 -6.42
C ARG A 22 -24.92 -8.21 -7.58
N ALA A 23 -23.62 -8.16 -7.87
CA ALA A 23 -22.89 -9.25 -8.51
C ALA A 23 -21.70 -9.65 -7.63
N GLY A 24 -21.69 -10.91 -7.20
CA GLY A 24 -20.53 -11.56 -6.61
C GLY A 24 -19.66 -12.24 -7.66
N LYS A 25 -18.52 -12.74 -7.17
CA LYS A 25 -17.54 -13.67 -7.79
C LYS A 25 -16.26 -13.02 -8.36
N THR A 26 -15.21 -13.18 -7.55
CA THR A 26 -13.83 -13.62 -7.86
C THR A 26 -12.89 -12.74 -8.73
N PRO A 27 -11.72 -12.34 -8.20
CA PRO A 27 -10.62 -11.73 -8.97
C PRO A 27 -9.66 -12.80 -9.53
N VAL A 28 -10.14 -13.70 -10.38
CA VAL A 28 -9.29 -14.74 -11.03
C VAL A 28 -8.98 -14.40 -12.51
N ALA A 29 -9.65 -13.41 -13.09
CA ALA A 29 -9.46 -13.04 -14.50
C ALA A 29 -8.19 -12.21 -14.78
N ILE A 30 -7.73 -11.39 -13.82
CA ILE A 30 -6.60 -10.45 -14.04
C ILE A 30 -5.26 -11.20 -14.09
N PHE A 31 -5.12 -12.34 -13.40
CA PHE A 31 -3.91 -13.16 -13.45
C PHE A 31 -3.80 -14.00 -14.74
N ARG A 32 -4.94 -14.35 -15.36
CA ARG A 32 -4.97 -15.10 -16.63
C ARG A 32 -4.66 -14.24 -17.86
N CYS A 33 -4.85 -12.92 -17.79
CA CYS A 33 -4.54 -12.03 -18.90
C CYS A 33 -3.03 -11.74 -19.04
N LEU A 34 -2.27 -11.77 -17.93
CA LEU A 34 -0.82 -11.59 -17.92
C LEU A 34 -0.02 -12.87 -18.21
N THR A 35 -0.63 -14.05 -18.02
CA THR A 35 -0.03 -15.33 -18.43
C THR A 35 -0.42 -15.75 -19.85
N ALA A 36 -1.49 -15.21 -20.44
CA ALA A 36 -1.84 -15.48 -21.83
C ALA A 36 -0.89 -14.81 -22.85
N LEU A 37 -0.14 -13.78 -22.44
CA LEU A 37 0.88 -13.13 -23.29
C LEU A 37 2.23 -13.85 -23.29
N SER A 38 2.43 -14.87 -22.45
CA SER A 38 3.66 -15.69 -22.41
C SER A 38 3.50 -17.11 -23.01
N TYR A 39 2.32 -17.46 -23.51
CA TYR A 39 2.09 -18.70 -24.27
C TYR A 39 1.76 -18.39 -25.73
N LEU A 40 2.72 -17.83 -26.46
CA LEU A 40 2.77 -18.01 -27.91
C LEU A 40 3.47 -19.36 -28.18
N PRO A 41 2.80 -20.37 -28.77
CA PRO A 41 3.48 -21.58 -29.17
C PRO A 41 4.33 -21.28 -30.41
N SER A 42 5.64 -21.16 -30.24
CA SER A 42 6.59 -21.25 -31.35
C SER A 42 6.94 -22.71 -31.59
N THR A 43 6.07 -23.44 -32.30
CA THR A 43 6.44 -24.77 -32.81
C THR A 43 6.02 -24.90 -34.25
N SER A 44 6.94 -24.56 -35.15
CA SER A 44 7.03 -25.13 -36.48
C SER A 44 8.51 -25.22 -36.82
N ALA A 45 9.13 -26.32 -36.40
CA ALA A 45 10.44 -26.71 -36.88
C ALA A 45 10.29 -27.16 -38.34
N GLN A 46 10.43 -26.21 -39.26
CA GLN A 46 10.75 -26.54 -40.65
C GLN A 46 12.25 -26.35 -40.84
N ASN A 47 12.97 -27.46 -40.82
CA ASN A 47 14.30 -27.59 -41.39
C ASN A 47 14.21 -27.24 -42.88
N ASN A 48 14.48 -25.98 -43.22
CA ASN A 48 14.78 -25.55 -44.59
C ASN A 48 15.78 -24.40 -44.48
N SER A 49 16.92 -24.58 -45.14
CA SER A 49 18.00 -23.64 -45.46
C SER A 49 17.91 -22.25 -44.85
N ALA A 50 18.92 -21.89 -44.03
CA ALA A 50 19.17 -20.59 -43.41
C ALA A 50 18.54 -19.41 -44.17
N THR A 51 17.29 -19.11 -43.84
CA THR A 51 16.62 -17.90 -44.34
C THR A 51 17.21 -16.77 -43.51
N ILE A 52 18.35 -16.25 -43.98
CA ILE A 52 18.97 -15.04 -43.44
C ILE A 52 17.85 -14.01 -43.32
N CYS A 53 17.56 -13.56 -42.10
CA CYS A 53 16.47 -12.63 -41.81
C CYS A 53 16.45 -11.53 -42.87
N SER A 54 15.48 -11.61 -43.79
CA SER A 54 15.54 -10.86 -45.04
C SER A 54 15.46 -9.38 -44.72
N ILE A 55 16.57 -8.68 -44.94
CA ILE A 55 16.59 -7.22 -45.06
C ILE A 55 16.00 -6.96 -46.44
N GLU A 56 14.67 -7.00 -46.53
CA GLU A 56 13.94 -6.66 -47.74
C GLU A 56 14.48 -5.32 -48.25
N SER A 57 14.94 -5.31 -49.51
CA SER A 57 15.72 -4.23 -50.14
C SER A 57 15.19 -2.85 -49.76
N GLU A 58 15.86 -2.20 -48.82
CA GLU A 58 15.43 -0.95 -48.17
C GLU A 58 15.58 0.29 -49.09
N THR A 59 15.72 0.06 -50.39
CA THR A 59 15.94 1.07 -51.42
C THR A 59 14.70 1.96 -51.64
N ASP A 60 13.48 1.45 -51.42
CA ASP A 60 12.23 2.22 -51.52
C ASP A 60 11.66 2.67 -50.15
N SER A 61 12.21 2.18 -49.04
CA SER A 61 11.75 2.44 -47.67
C SER A 61 12.65 3.38 -46.86
N LEU A 62 13.63 4.01 -47.50
CA LEU A 62 14.57 4.97 -46.91
C LEU A 62 13.90 6.08 -46.08
N ASN A 63 12.63 6.43 -46.38
CA ASN A 63 11.90 7.51 -45.74
C ASN A 63 10.83 7.10 -44.70
N ARG A 64 10.57 5.81 -44.44
CA ARG A 64 9.53 5.41 -43.47
C ARG A 64 10.03 4.33 -42.51
N PHE A 65 10.01 4.64 -41.21
CA PHE A 65 10.28 3.65 -40.17
C PHE A 65 9.12 2.65 -40.06
N GLY A 66 9.35 1.41 -40.46
CA GLY A 66 8.39 0.32 -40.35
C GLY A 66 8.51 -0.41 -39.01
N VAL A 67 7.68 -0.05 -38.03
CA VAL A 67 7.65 -0.71 -36.70
C VAL A 67 7.50 -2.23 -36.82
N SER A 68 6.62 -2.70 -37.71
CA SER A 68 6.39 -4.13 -37.93
C SER A 68 7.65 -4.83 -38.45
N THR A 69 8.31 -4.27 -39.47
CA THR A 69 9.54 -4.83 -40.05
C THR A 69 10.66 -4.86 -39.01
N TRP A 70 10.76 -3.82 -38.18
CA TRP A 70 11.72 -3.75 -37.08
C TRP A 70 11.48 -4.85 -36.03
N ILE A 71 10.23 -5.03 -35.59
CA ILE A 71 9.82 -6.11 -34.68
C ILE A 71 10.11 -7.49 -35.28
N SER A 72 9.72 -7.72 -36.53
CA SER A 72 9.96 -8.99 -37.23
C SER A 72 11.45 -9.29 -37.35
N ARG A 73 12.29 -8.27 -37.59
CA ARG A 73 13.74 -8.42 -37.62
C ARG A 73 14.29 -8.85 -36.26
N GLY A 74 13.91 -8.15 -35.18
CA GLY A 74 14.31 -8.51 -33.82
C GLY A 74 13.90 -9.94 -33.45
N SER A 75 12.65 -10.32 -33.74
CA SER A 75 12.15 -11.68 -33.51
C SER A 75 12.88 -12.74 -34.35
N CYS A 76 13.17 -12.44 -35.61
CA CYS A 76 13.89 -13.35 -36.50
C CYS A 76 15.31 -13.62 -36.00
N VAL A 77 16.04 -12.58 -35.57
CA VAL A 77 17.38 -12.71 -34.99
C VAL A 77 17.37 -13.66 -33.79
N ARG A 78 16.42 -13.48 -32.86
CA ARG A 78 16.30 -14.34 -31.67
C ARG A 78 15.92 -15.79 -31.95
N ALA A 79 15.22 -16.03 -33.06
CA ALA A 79 14.84 -17.38 -33.46
C ALA A 79 16.03 -18.19 -34.03
N GLN A 80 17.14 -17.53 -34.37
CA GLN A 80 18.33 -18.21 -34.91
C GLN A 80 19.18 -18.82 -33.79
N PRO A 81 19.72 -20.04 -33.99
CA PRO A 81 20.59 -20.68 -33.01
C PRO A 81 21.92 -19.94 -32.84
N GLU A 82 22.39 -19.26 -33.88
CA GLU A 82 23.60 -18.43 -33.88
C GLU A 82 23.24 -16.94 -33.80
N CYS A 83 22.37 -16.60 -32.84
CA CYS A 83 21.76 -15.27 -32.69
C CYS A 83 22.78 -14.11 -32.75
N THR A 84 23.92 -14.22 -32.06
CA THR A 84 24.97 -13.18 -32.05
C THR A 84 25.64 -13.02 -33.41
N LEU A 85 25.95 -14.12 -34.12
CA LEU A 85 26.59 -14.06 -35.43
C LEU A 85 25.65 -13.47 -36.49
N VAL A 86 24.36 -13.83 -36.45
CA VAL A 86 23.33 -13.25 -37.32
C VAL A 86 23.11 -11.77 -37.00
N LEU A 87 23.12 -11.40 -35.72
CA LEU A 87 23.02 -10.01 -35.29
C LEU A 87 24.19 -9.18 -35.84
N ASP A 88 25.43 -9.65 -35.73
CA ASP A 88 26.62 -8.96 -36.23
C ASP A 88 26.54 -8.76 -37.75
N GLN A 89 26.16 -9.80 -38.51
CA GLN A 89 25.96 -9.69 -39.97
C GLN A 89 24.89 -8.65 -40.35
N ILE A 90 23.84 -8.53 -39.57
CA ILE A 90 22.77 -7.55 -39.79
C ILE A 90 23.25 -6.14 -39.43
N ILE A 91 23.96 -5.99 -38.31
CA ILE A 91 24.56 -4.72 -37.89
C ILE A 91 25.55 -4.22 -38.94
N ASP A 92 26.46 -5.06 -39.43
CA ASP A 92 27.44 -4.67 -40.45
C ASP A 92 26.79 -4.11 -41.72
N ARG A 93 25.64 -4.68 -42.11
CA ARG A 93 24.84 -4.20 -43.25
C ARG A 93 24.09 -2.89 -42.95
N LEU A 94 23.65 -2.68 -41.70
CA LEU A 94 22.92 -1.48 -41.25
C LEU A 94 23.85 -0.31 -40.90
N VAL A 95 25.08 -0.57 -40.45
CA VAL A 95 26.05 0.47 -40.06
C VAL A 95 26.34 1.41 -41.22
N GLY A 96 26.38 0.90 -42.45
CA GLY A 96 26.58 1.70 -43.66
C GLY A 96 25.45 2.69 -43.98
N SER A 97 24.22 2.47 -43.49
CA SER A 97 23.05 3.31 -43.81
C SER A 97 22.46 4.07 -42.62
N ARG A 98 22.50 3.50 -41.41
CA ARG A 98 21.85 4.02 -40.19
C ARG A 98 22.65 3.81 -38.89
N GLY A 99 23.95 3.54 -38.97
CA GLY A 99 24.78 3.26 -37.78
C GLY A 99 24.72 4.35 -36.69
N GLY A 100 24.64 5.62 -37.09
CA GLY A 100 24.48 6.74 -36.15
C GLY A 100 23.14 6.75 -35.40
N GLU A 101 22.05 6.29 -36.02
CA GLU A 101 20.72 6.22 -35.39
C GLU A 101 20.71 5.18 -34.26
N TYR A 102 21.23 3.98 -34.55
CA TYR A 102 21.25 2.88 -33.59
C TYR A 102 22.19 3.15 -32.41
N SER A 103 23.36 3.76 -32.66
CA SER A 103 24.31 4.14 -31.60
C SER A 103 23.78 5.30 -30.73
N GLY A 104 23.06 6.25 -31.32
CA GLY A 104 22.42 7.33 -30.57
C GLY A 104 21.28 6.82 -29.67
N ALA A 105 20.49 5.86 -30.15
CA ALA A 105 19.34 5.34 -29.42
C ALA A 105 19.72 4.61 -28.12
N SER A 106 20.79 3.80 -28.15
CA SER A 106 21.29 3.09 -26.96
C SER A 106 21.76 4.08 -25.90
N SER A 107 22.43 5.15 -26.32
CA SER A 107 22.87 6.25 -25.45
C SER A 107 21.69 6.98 -24.80
N VAL A 108 20.59 7.20 -25.54
CA VAL A 108 19.37 7.82 -24.99
C VAL A 108 18.70 6.93 -23.96
N LEU A 109 18.55 5.62 -24.20
CA LEU A 109 17.97 4.72 -23.21
C LEU A 109 18.88 4.50 -22.00
N ALA A 110 20.20 4.62 -22.16
CA ALA A 110 21.14 4.60 -21.03
C ALA A 110 20.94 5.77 -20.05
N LEU A 111 20.20 6.82 -20.43
CA LEU A 111 19.79 7.91 -19.53
C LEU A 111 18.56 7.58 -18.67
N LEU A 112 17.84 6.51 -18.99
CA LEU A 112 16.60 6.12 -18.30
C LEU A 112 16.84 5.85 -16.79
N PRO A 113 17.92 5.15 -16.39
CA PRO A 113 18.28 5.07 -14.97
C PRO A 113 18.57 6.45 -14.34
N THR A 114 19.23 7.36 -15.06
CA THR A 114 19.50 8.73 -14.60
C THR A 114 18.22 9.54 -14.42
N ILE A 115 17.24 9.39 -15.32
CA ILE A 115 15.92 10.02 -15.22
C ILE A 115 15.20 9.54 -13.96
N GLY A 116 15.27 8.24 -13.66
CA GLY A 116 14.76 7.70 -12.40
C GLY A 116 15.38 8.39 -11.19
N ALA A 117 16.71 8.59 -11.19
CA ALA A 117 17.40 9.29 -10.11
C ALA A 117 17.00 10.78 -10.00
N LEU A 118 16.85 11.49 -11.13
CA LEU A 118 16.49 12.92 -11.16
C LEU A 118 15.06 13.18 -10.71
N LEU A 119 14.12 12.33 -11.14
CA LEU A 119 12.74 12.42 -10.71
C LEU A 119 12.54 11.87 -9.29
N GLY A 120 13.52 11.15 -8.75
CA GLY A 120 13.48 10.46 -7.46
C GLY A 120 13.63 11.27 -6.20
N ALA A 121 13.35 12.57 -6.20
CA ALA A 121 13.31 13.30 -4.94
C ALA A 121 12.25 12.67 -4.01
N PRO A 122 12.59 12.34 -2.75
CA PRO A 122 11.64 11.79 -1.79
C PRO A 122 10.51 12.78 -1.60
N THR A 123 9.28 12.28 -1.62
CA THR A 123 8.07 13.11 -1.55
C THR A 123 7.21 12.62 -0.41
N TYR A 124 6.95 13.52 0.53
CA TYR A 124 5.98 13.30 1.62
C TYR A 124 4.64 12.80 1.06
N GLU A 125 4.26 13.29 -0.13
CA GLU A 125 3.05 12.85 -0.81
C GLU A 125 3.00 11.33 -0.98
N ILE A 126 4.01 10.72 -1.61
CA ILE A 126 3.90 9.31 -1.98
C ILE A 126 4.03 8.41 -0.74
N TRP A 127 4.82 8.78 0.27
CA TRP A 127 4.79 8.09 1.56
C TRP A 127 3.37 8.08 2.17
N ARG A 128 2.71 9.24 2.14
CA ARG A 128 1.35 9.39 2.64
C ARG A 128 0.37 8.57 1.81
N LEU A 129 0.51 8.57 0.49
CA LEU A 129 -0.27 7.70 -0.39
C LEU A 129 -0.06 6.23 -0.06
N LEU A 130 1.18 5.76 0.12
CA LEU A 130 1.48 4.38 0.51
C LEU A 130 0.90 4.02 1.88
N THR A 131 0.83 4.99 2.79
CA THR A 131 0.27 4.76 4.12
C THR A 131 -1.26 4.62 4.07
N ILE A 132 -1.91 5.53 3.34
CA ILE A 132 -3.37 5.70 3.28
C ILE A 132 -4.01 4.74 2.28
N VAL A 133 -3.43 4.61 1.09
CA VAL A 133 -3.85 3.73 -0.02
C VAL A 133 -2.62 2.93 -0.50
N PRO A 134 -2.23 1.87 0.23
CA PRO A 134 -0.99 1.14 -0.04
C PRO A 134 -0.85 0.66 -1.50
N LEU A 135 -1.92 0.16 -2.11
CA LEU A 135 -1.91 -0.22 -3.52
C LEU A 135 -1.53 0.96 -4.44
N GLY A 136 -2.06 2.15 -4.18
CA GLY A 136 -1.72 3.36 -4.92
C GLY A 136 -0.27 3.77 -4.76
N GLY A 137 0.27 3.66 -3.55
CA GLY A 137 1.69 3.90 -3.29
C GLY A 137 2.59 2.92 -4.04
N VAL A 138 2.25 1.62 -4.08
CA VAL A 138 3.02 0.61 -4.84
C VAL A 138 2.95 0.86 -6.35
N ILE A 139 1.77 1.18 -6.89
CA ILE A 139 1.63 1.52 -8.32
C ILE A 139 2.44 2.79 -8.64
N SER A 140 2.37 3.81 -7.80
CA SER A 140 3.16 5.04 -7.94
C SER A 140 4.67 4.77 -7.84
N MET A 141 5.09 3.82 -6.99
CA MET A 141 6.49 3.38 -6.90
C MET A 141 6.95 2.71 -8.19
N GLY A 142 6.15 1.79 -8.76
CA GLY A 142 6.44 1.18 -10.04
C GLY A 142 6.57 2.23 -11.15
N LEU A 143 5.57 3.10 -11.27
CA LEU A 143 5.57 4.21 -12.25
C LEU A 143 6.77 5.15 -12.15
N SER A 144 7.37 5.26 -10.96
CA SER A 144 8.55 6.10 -10.73
C SER A 144 9.87 5.33 -10.86
N PHE A 145 9.88 4.13 -11.47
CA PHE A 145 11.05 3.24 -11.54
C PHE A 145 11.67 2.99 -10.15
N GLY A 146 10.85 2.96 -9.11
CA GLY A 146 11.34 2.77 -7.75
C GLY A 146 12.26 3.88 -7.20
N SER A 147 12.39 5.01 -7.89
CA SER A 147 13.21 6.13 -7.43
C SER A 147 12.91 6.49 -5.96
N ALA A 148 13.88 6.79 -5.10
CA ALA A 148 13.71 6.93 -3.65
C ALA A 148 12.47 7.77 -3.26
N ILE A 149 11.47 7.11 -2.68
CA ILE A 149 10.15 7.72 -2.47
C ILE A 149 10.00 8.18 -1.03
N MET A 150 10.63 7.46 -0.10
CA MET A 150 10.44 7.70 1.32
C MET A 150 11.34 8.82 1.82
N PRO A 151 10.79 9.73 2.65
CA PRO A 151 11.62 10.68 3.36
C PRO A 151 12.62 9.95 4.27
N ILE A 152 13.87 10.39 4.28
CA ILE A 152 14.94 9.75 5.05
C ILE A 152 14.96 10.30 6.48
N ARG A 153 14.64 11.59 6.63
CA ARG A 153 14.67 12.30 7.90
C ARG A 153 13.29 12.27 8.54
N VAL A 154 13.25 12.20 9.87
CA VAL A 154 11.98 12.19 10.63
C VAL A 154 11.22 13.50 10.41
N GLU A 155 11.96 14.61 10.26
CA GLU A 155 11.43 15.96 10.03
C GLU A 155 10.63 16.06 8.73
N ASP A 156 10.99 15.25 7.72
CA ASP A 156 10.28 15.25 6.44
C ASP A 156 8.91 14.53 6.52
N TYR A 157 8.61 13.83 7.63
CA TYR A 157 7.30 13.25 7.92
C TYR A 157 6.37 14.22 8.64
N GLU A 158 6.90 15.38 9.05
CA GLU A 158 6.10 16.47 9.59
C GLU A 158 5.54 17.34 8.46
N PRO A 159 4.26 17.77 8.53
CA PRO A 159 3.73 18.74 7.61
C PRO A 159 4.51 20.04 7.79
N ALA A 160 5.00 20.59 6.68
CA ALA A 160 5.76 21.83 6.69
C ALA A 160 5.01 22.93 7.47
N PRO A 161 5.64 23.59 8.47
CA PRO A 161 4.97 24.50 9.41
C PRO A 161 4.35 25.74 8.74
N ASN A 162 4.76 26.06 7.49
CA ASN A 162 4.33 27.26 6.77
C ASN A 162 3.14 27.04 5.83
N ARG A 163 2.48 25.88 5.83
CA ARG A 163 1.17 25.73 5.19
C ARG A 163 0.08 26.09 6.21
N GLU A 164 -0.29 27.36 6.26
CA GLU A 164 -1.41 27.91 7.07
C GLU A 164 -2.76 27.22 6.82
N VAL A 165 -2.86 26.35 5.81
CA VAL A 165 -4.06 25.56 5.43
C VAL A 165 -3.83 24.05 5.58
N SER A 166 -2.72 23.61 6.21
CA SER A 166 -2.46 22.19 6.44
C SER A 166 -3.36 21.64 7.56
N THR A 167 -4.53 21.14 7.15
CA THR A 167 -5.43 20.29 7.95
C THR A 167 -4.77 18.96 8.38
N SER A 168 -3.59 18.62 7.84
CA SER A 168 -2.83 17.45 8.26
C SER A 168 -2.26 17.62 9.67
N SER A 169 -2.68 16.78 10.63
CA SER A 169 -2.02 16.70 11.94
C SER A 169 -1.06 15.52 11.96
N SER A 170 0.22 15.78 11.84
CA SER A 170 1.20 14.93 12.52
C SER A 170 1.45 15.51 13.91
N PHE A 171 1.62 14.65 14.88
CA PHE A 171 1.97 14.97 16.24
C PHE A 171 3.33 14.34 16.52
N ARG A 172 4.37 15.15 16.72
CA ARG A 172 5.68 14.67 17.16
C ARG A 172 5.89 15.04 18.61
N LEU A 173 6.29 14.05 19.40
CA LEU A 173 6.82 14.31 20.72
C LEU A 173 8.31 14.67 20.59
N GLU A 174 8.61 15.97 20.52
CA GLU A 174 9.99 16.41 20.44
C GLU A 174 10.67 16.25 21.81
N ARG A 175 11.53 15.23 21.93
CA ARG A 175 12.33 15.02 23.13
C ARG A 175 13.51 16.00 23.12
N ARG A 176 13.39 17.12 23.85
CA ARG A 176 14.56 17.98 24.08
C ARG A 176 15.57 17.22 24.94
N LYS A 177 16.79 17.10 24.42
CA LYS A 177 17.91 16.47 25.14
C LYS A 177 18.15 17.24 26.45
N GLY A 178 17.89 16.59 27.60
CA GLY A 178 17.97 17.21 28.93
C GLY A 178 16.62 17.46 29.63
N MET A 179 15.49 17.10 29.02
CA MET A 179 14.19 17.09 29.73
C MET A 179 14.19 16.05 30.86
N SER A 180 13.59 16.41 31.99
CA SER A 180 13.32 15.45 33.06
C SER A 180 12.32 14.39 32.60
N LYS A 181 12.31 13.22 33.24
CA LYS A 181 11.32 12.17 32.96
C LYS A 181 9.89 12.69 33.15
N GLU A 182 9.67 13.54 34.15
CA GLU A 182 8.37 14.16 34.44
C GLU A 182 7.90 15.06 33.29
N ASP A 183 8.79 15.85 32.69
CA ASP A 183 8.45 16.70 31.55
C ASP A 183 8.11 15.87 30.31
N GLN A 184 8.80 14.73 30.13
CA GLN A 184 8.51 13.78 29.06
C GLN A 184 7.11 13.17 29.22
N VAL A 185 6.76 12.73 30.43
CA VAL A 185 5.42 12.21 30.75
C VAL A 185 4.36 13.29 30.47
N ARG A 186 4.54 14.51 31.00
CA ARG A 186 3.61 15.63 30.79
C ARG A 186 3.43 15.96 29.30
N GLY A 187 4.52 15.96 28.53
CA GLY A 187 4.47 16.15 27.09
C GLY A 187 3.64 15.08 26.39
N THR A 188 3.82 13.81 26.76
CA THR A 188 3.04 12.70 26.20
C THR A 188 1.57 12.82 26.57
N GLU A 189 1.25 13.23 27.80
CA GLU A 189 -0.14 13.46 28.20
C GLU A 189 -0.81 14.60 27.43
N GLU A 190 -0.12 15.72 27.23
CA GLU A 190 -0.62 16.84 26.44
C GLU A 190 -0.84 16.43 24.98
N LEU A 191 0.11 15.70 24.40
CA LEU A 191 0.03 15.18 23.04
C LEU A 191 -1.18 14.27 22.87
N VAL A 192 -1.34 13.33 23.81
CA VAL A 192 -2.46 12.40 23.79
C VAL A 192 -3.76 13.16 23.96
N THR A 193 -3.87 14.09 24.91
CA THR A 193 -5.10 14.88 25.11
C THR A 193 -5.49 15.63 23.84
N LYS A 194 -4.53 16.29 23.17
CA LYS A 194 -4.75 16.94 21.86
C LYS A 194 -5.20 15.96 20.78
N LEU A 195 -4.61 14.77 20.76
CA LEU A 195 -4.97 13.70 19.83
C LEU A 195 -6.41 13.21 20.08
N LEU A 196 -6.76 12.95 21.34
CA LEU A 196 -8.09 12.48 21.73
C LEU A 196 -9.15 13.53 21.43
N ASP A 197 -8.89 14.80 21.77
CA ASP A 197 -9.78 15.92 21.43
C ASP A 197 -9.99 16.04 19.92
N LYS A 198 -8.92 15.90 19.13
CA LYS A 198 -9.01 15.94 17.67
C LYS A 198 -9.79 14.75 17.12
N LEU A 199 -9.60 13.56 17.68
CA LEU A 199 -10.32 12.36 17.29
C LEU A 199 -11.81 12.47 17.63
N ASP A 200 -12.14 12.92 18.84
CA ASP A 200 -13.51 13.12 19.32
C ASP A 200 -14.25 14.16 18.47
N ARG A 201 -13.61 15.30 18.16
CA ARG A 201 -14.16 16.30 17.23
C ARG A 201 -14.45 15.72 15.85
N LYS A 202 -13.55 14.89 15.31
CA LYS A 202 -13.73 14.26 13.99
C LYS A 202 -14.81 13.18 13.97
N LEU A 203 -14.88 12.37 15.01
CA LEU A 203 -15.91 11.34 15.16
C LEU A 203 -17.29 11.98 15.37
N SER A 204 -17.34 13.11 16.08
CA SER A 204 -18.57 13.88 16.33
C SER A 204 -19.05 14.70 15.12
N GLN A 205 -18.21 14.93 14.11
CA GLN A 205 -18.62 15.66 12.90
C GLN A 205 -19.62 14.83 12.08
N ASP A 206 -20.90 15.16 12.26
CA ASP A 206 -22.04 14.42 11.72
C ASP A 206 -22.14 14.47 10.18
N LYS A 207 -21.55 15.50 9.57
CA LYS A 207 -21.39 15.61 8.13
C LYS A 207 -20.18 14.77 7.72
N SER A 208 -20.38 13.47 7.54
CA SER A 208 -19.43 12.62 6.83
C SER A 208 -19.34 13.13 5.39
N ILE A 209 -18.43 14.05 5.11
CA ILE A 209 -18.03 14.29 3.73
C ILE A 209 -17.25 13.02 3.37
N LYS A 210 -17.95 12.02 2.81
CA LYS A 210 -17.31 10.77 2.40
C LYS A 210 -16.24 11.16 1.40
N ALA A 211 -14.98 10.80 1.68
CA ALA A 211 -13.96 10.79 0.65
C ALA A 211 -14.56 10.05 -0.53
N ARG A 212 -14.82 10.77 -1.62
CA ARG A 212 -15.61 10.24 -2.72
C ARG A 212 -14.74 9.12 -3.30
N LYS A 213 -15.01 7.88 -2.90
CA LYS A 213 -14.20 6.69 -3.26
C LYS A 213 -14.00 6.59 -4.76
N LEU A 214 -14.94 7.15 -5.51
CA LEU A 214 -14.87 7.35 -6.95
C LEU A 214 -13.63 8.14 -7.41
N HIS A 215 -13.27 9.26 -6.78
CA HIS A 215 -12.10 10.05 -7.18
C HIS A 215 -10.79 9.31 -6.90
N ILE A 216 -10.67 8.67 -5.73
CA ILE A 216 -9.49 7.85 -5.39
C ILE A 216 -9.40 6.67 -6.37
N GLY A 217 -10.51 5.97 -6.61
CA GLY A 217 -10.58 4.85 -7.55
C GLY A 217 -10.27 5.26 -8.99
N LEU A 218 -10.77 6.41 -9.44
CA LEU A 218 -10.45 6.97 -10.76
C LEU A 218 -8.96 7.32 -10.88
N GLY A 219 -8.38 7.93 -9.85
CA GLY A 219 -6.95 8.24 -9.80
C GLY A 219 -6.09 6.97 -9.86
N LEU A 220 -6.42 5.95 -9.07
CA LEU A 220 -5.76 4.64 -9.13
C LEU A 220 -5.91 3.97 -10.49
N GLY A 221 -7.10 4.03 -11.08
CA GLY A 221 -7.36 3.51 -12.42
C GLY A 221 -6.51 4.21 -13.48
N CYS A 222 -6.39 5.54 -13.40
CA CYS A 222 -5.55 6.32 -14.30
C CYS A 222 -4.06 5.97 -14.14
N MET A 223 -3.55 5.87 -12.89
CA MET A 223 -2.20 5.38 -12.63
C MET A 223 -1.96 3.99 -13.21
N PHE A 224 -2.91 3.06 -13.03
CA PHE A 224 -2.80 1.72 -13.58
C PHE A 224 -2.74 1.72 -15.11
N VAL A 225 -3.55 2.54 -15.79
CA VAL A 225 -3.49 2.71 -17.25
C VAL A 225 -2.15 3.27 -17.70
N LEU A 226 -1.60 4.27 -17.00
CA LEU A 226 -0.26 4.79 -17.27
C LEU A 226 0.81 3.70 -17.12
N LEU A 227 0.69 2.86 -16.09
CA LEU A 227 1.62 1.77 -15.81
C LEU A 227 1.57 0.73 -16.93
N MET A 228 0.36 0.32 -17.36
CA MET A 228 0.17 -0.59 -18.48
C MET A 228 0.67 0.01 -19.80
N GLY A 229 0.49 1.32 -20.02
CA GLY A 229 1.03 2.04 -21.17
C GLY A 229 2.56 2.03 -21.20
N ALA A 230 3.19 2.29 -20.06
CA ALA A 230 4.64 2.19 -19.87
C ALA A 230 5.15 0.76 -20.16
N HIS A 231 4.51 -0.27 -19.60
CA HIS A 231 4.84 -1.67 -19.88
C HIS A 231 4.67 -2.04 -21.35
N THR A 232 3.62 -1.55 -21.99
CA THR A 232 3.40 -1.79 -23.43
C THR A 232 4.50 -1.16 -24.27
N ALA A 233 4.92 0.07 -23.94
CA ALA A 233 6.04 0.72 -24.62
C ALA A 233 7.35 -0.06 -24.44
N MET A 234 7.62 -0.56 -23.23
CA MET A 234 8.77 -1.43 -22.96
C MET A 234 8.70 -2.74 -23.72
N ALA A 235 7.51 -3.37 -23.82
CA ALA A 235 7.29 -4.61 -24.57
C ALA A 235 7.59 -4.42 -26.07
N ILE A 236 7.16 -3.30 -26.65
CA ILE A 236 7.45 -2.98 -28.04
C ILE A 236 8.96 -2.81 -28.24
N ILE A 237 9.64 -2.15 -27.29
CA ILE A 237 11.09 -1.91 -27.35
C ILE A 237 11.88 -3.21 -27.24
N GLU A 238 11.58 -4.03 -26.25
CA GLU A 238 12.31 -5.27 -26.01
C GLU A 238 12.14 -6.27 -27.15
N VAL A 239 11.00 -6.31 -27.84
CA VAL A 239 10.80 -7.20 -29.00
C VAL A 239 11.65 -6.75 -30.19
N GLY A 240 11.77 -5.45 -30.45
CA GLY A 240 12.57 -4.95 -31.58
C GLY A 240 14.08 -4.85 -31.31
N ALA A 241 14.50 -4.61 -30.06
CA ALA A 241 15.91 -4.40 -29.70
C ALA A 241 16.55 -5.66 -29.09
N VAL A 242 17.71 -6.05 -29.60
CA VAL A 242 18.39 -7.30 -29.24
C VAL A 242 19.66 -7.01 -28.43
N LEU A 243 19.86 -7.72 -27.32
CA LEU A 243 21.10 -7.64 -26.53
C LEU A 243 22.16 -8.56 -27.14
N SER A 244 23.34 -8.04 -27.49
CA SER A 244 24.38 -8.84 -28.15
C SER A 244 24.85 -10.06 -27.32
N TRP A 245 24.97 -9.87 -26.01
CA TRP A 245 25.43 -10.90 -25.06
C TRP A 245 24.28 -11.70 -24.42
N TRP A 246 23.03 -11.25 -24.59
CA TRP A 246 21.84 -11.92 -24.05
C TRP A 246 20.74 -12.05 -25.11
N CYS A 247 21.14 -12.48 -26.29
CA CYS A 247 20.37 -12.42 -27.53
C CYS A 247 19.02 -13.15 -27.44
N TRP A 248 18.97 -14.27 -26.72
CA TRP A 248 17.83 -15.17 -26.64
C TRP A 248 16.67 -14.70 -25.77
N ASN A 249 16.90 -13.74 -24.86
CA ASN A 249 15.87 -13.34 -23.89
C ASN A 249 15.06 -12.13 -24.42
N PRO A 250 13.77 -12.28 -24.74
CA PRO A 250 12.95 -11.17 -25.21
C PRO A 250 12.45 -10.27 -24.07
N VAL A 251 12.55 -10.70 -22.80
CA VAL A 251 11.93 -10.03 -21.63
C VAL A 251 12.96 -9.25 -20.80
N TRP A 252 14.10 -8.88 -21.41
CA TRP A 252 15.24 -8.30 -20.70
C TRP A 252 14.91 -6.94 -20.07
N MET A 253 14.11 -6.10 -20.76
CA MET A 253 13.75 -4.76 -20.28
C MET A 253 12.78 -4.83 -19.10
N HIS A 254 11.80 -5.73 -19.18
CA HIS A 254 10.90 -6.02 -18.06
C HIS A 254 11.64 -6.61 -16.85
N MET A 255 12.55 -7.56 -17.06
CA MET A 255 13.36 -8.12 -15.97
C MET A 255 14.15 -7.03 -15.24
N TRP A 256 14.80 -6.14 -16.00
CA TRP A 256 15.50 -4.98 -15.44
C TRP A 256 14.53 -4.07 -14.66
N TYR A 257 13.38 -3.71 -15.24
CA TYR A 257 12.38 -2.86 -14.60
C TYR A 257 11.87 -3.42 -13.26
N PHE A 258 11.54 -4.72 -13.22
CA PHE A 258 11.10 -5.38 -12.00
C PHE A 258 12.22 -5.45 -10.96
N MET A 259 13.46 -5.69 -11.39
CA MET A 259 14.62 -5.69 -10.50
C MET A 259 14.86 -4.32 -9.86
N VAL A 260 14.81 -3.25 -10.65
CA VAL A 260 14.88 -1.85 -10.16
C VAL A 260 13.76 -1.59 -9.15
N THR A 261 12.52 -1.93 -9.51
CA THR A 261 11.35 -1.70 -8.65
C THR A 261 11.44 -2.48 -7.35
N ALA A 262 11.89 -3.74 -7.37
CA ALA A 262 12.04 -4.57 -6.19
C ALA A 262 13.13 -4.05 -5.26
N VAL A 263 14.31 -3.69 -5.81
CA VAL A 263 15.42 -3.14 -5.03
C VAL A 263 15.03 -1.78 -4.42
N ALA A 264 14.31 -0.97 -5.15
CA ALA A 264 13.73 0.27 -4.65
C ALA A 264 12.74 0.09 -3.50
N ILE A 265 11.82 -0.88 -3.59
CA ILE A 265 10.89 -1.20 -2.50
C ILE A 265 11.68 -1.64 -1.26
N ALA A 266 12.69 -2.51 -1.44
CA ALA A 266 13.57 -2.93 -0.36
C ALA A 266 14.36 -1.76 0.24
N GLU A 267 14.87 -0.86 -0.61
CA GLU A 267 15.59 0.35 -0.21
C GLU A 267 14.70 1.29 0.60
N ASN A 268 13.48 1.55 0.13
CA ASN A 268 12.48 2.34 0.84
C ASN A 268 12.17 1.73 2.22
N TRP A 269 12.02 0.40 2.30
CA TRP A 269 11.75 -0.28 3.57
C TRP A 269 12.93 -0.21 4.54
N ALA A 270 14.16 -0.39 4.06
CA ALA A 270 15.36 -0.31 4.89
C ALA A 270 15.69 1.11 5.36
N GLN A 271 15.27 2.13 4.60
CA GLN A 271 15.49 3.54 4.93
C GLN A 271 14.48 4.12 5.91
N LEU A 272 13.36 3.45 6.18
CA LEU A 272 12.38 3.93 7.15
C LEU A 272 13.07 4.29 8.49
N PRO A 273 12.83 5.50 9.02
CA PRO A 273 13.41 5.94 10.29
C PRO A 273 12.70 5.31 11.49
N PHE A 274 11.63 4.54 11.25
CA PHE A 274 10.81 3.94 12.29
C PHE A 274 11.25 2.50 12.58
N GLU A 275 11.25 2.15 13.86
CA GLU A 275 11.46 0.78 14.33
C GLU A 275 10.22 -0.07 14.12
N GLN A 276 9.08 0.47 14.54
CA GLN A 276 7.78 -0.16 14.54
C GLN A 276 6.73 0.88 14.13
N GLN A 277 5.73 0.42 13.39
CA GLN A 277 4.58 1.22 12.99
C GLN A 277 3.31 0.42 13.25
N THR A 278 2.44 0.96 14.10
CA THR A 278 1.14 0.36 14.39
C THR A 278 0.06 1.21 13.73
N LYS A 279 -0.76 0.58 12.88
CA LYS A 279 -1.89 1.22 12.20
C LYS A 279 -3.18 0.87 12.96
N LEU A 280 -3.87 1.89 13.46
CA LEU A 280 -5.16 1.77 14.11
C LEU A 280 -6.23 2.38 13.20
N TYR A 281 -7.24 1.59 12.84
CA TYR A 281 -8.40 2.09 12.10
C TYR A 281 -9.55 2.30 13.07
N ILE A 282 -9.89 3.55 13.33
CA ILE A 282 -10.91 3.94 14.28
C ILE A 282 -12.16 4.31 13.48
N SER A 283 -13.31 3.76 13.84
CA SER A 283 -14.57 4.11 13.18
C SER A 283 -15.72 4.17 14.18
N ASP A 284 -16.69 5.01 13.82
CA ASP A 284 -17.94 5.19 14.56
C ASP A 284 -18.86 3.98 14.33
N VAL A 285 -19.40 3.42 15.42
CA VAL A 285 -20.37 2.34 15.39
C VAL A 285 -21.76 2.97 15.35
N PRO A 286 -22.54 2.71 14.28
CA PRO A 286 -23.75 3.48 14.04
C PRO A 286 -24.97 2.99 14.83
N TYR A 287 -24.77 2.07 15.77
CA TYR A 287 -25.78 1.46 16.64
C TYR A 287 -25.20 1.22 18.02
N ASN A 288 -26.06 1.22 19.03
CA ASN A 288 -25.66 0.95 20.40
C ASN A 288 -25.33 -0.54 20.56
N ILE A 289 -24.13 -0.81 21.05
CA ILE A 289 -23.61 -2.16 21.25
C ILE A 289 -23.38 -2.44 22.73
N LYS A 290 -23.79 -3.64 23.15
CA LYS A 290 -23.40 -4.22 24.43
C LYS A 290 -22.46 -5.38 24.18
N VAL A 291 -21.21 -5.23 24.62
CA VAL A 291 -20.21 -6.30 24.52
C VAL A 291 -20.24 -7.13 25.81
N THR A 292 -20.54 -8.42 25.70
CA THR A 292 -20.58 -9.38 26.80
C THR A 292 -19.51 -10.46 26.66
N GLY A 293 -18.90 -10.87 27.77
CA GLY A 293 -17.76 -11.79 27.75
C GLY A 293 -16.51 -11.16 27.11
N GLY A 294 -15.56 -12.00 26.69
CA GLY A 294 -14.26 -11.56 26.18
C GLY A 294 -13.35 -11.03 27.28
N GLU A 295 -12.07 -11.01 26.99
CA GLU A 295 -11.06 -10.43 27.86
C GLU A 295 -10.96 -8.92 27.57
N ASP A 296 -11.12 -8.11 28.61
CA ASP A 296 -10.96 -6.66 28.52
C ASP A 296 -9.46 -6.35 28.59
N VAL A 297 -8.92 -5.90 27.45
CA VAL A 297 -7.51 -5.54 27.32
C VAL A 297 -7.13 -4.40 28.27
N THR A 298 -8.11 -3.67 28.78
CA THR A 298 -7.92 -2.59 29.76
C THR A 298 -8.26 -2.96 31.21
N ALA A 299 -8.74 -4.18 31.48
CA ALA A 299 -9.09 -4.58 32.85
C ALA A 299 -7.86 -4.59 33.78
N GLU A 300 -6.73 -5.12 33.32
CA GLU A 300 -5.47 -5.08 34.08
C GLU A 300 -5.00 -3.65 34.32
N LEU A 301 -5.24 -2.74 33.36
CA LEU A 301 -4.93 -1.32 33.52
C LEU A 301 -5.82 -0.61 34.54
N LYS A 302 -7.11 -0.98 34.59
CA LYS A 302 -8.05 -0.47 35.61
C LYS A 302 -7.68 -1.01 37.00
N ALA A 303 -7.25 -2.26 37.10
CA ALA A 303 -6.84 -2.90 38.35
C ALA A 303 -5.51 -2.33 38.90
N ALA A 304 -4.52 -2.12 38.04
CA ALA A 304 -3.24 -1.50 38.41
C ALA A 304 -3.42 -0.08 39.00
N GLY A 305 -4.46 0.65 38.56
CA GLY A 305 -4.83 1.96 39.11
C GLY A 305 -5.28 1.96 40.59
N THR A 306 -5.55 0.79 41.18
CA THR A 306 -6.09 0.69 42.56
C THR A 306 -5.11 0.16 43.61
N LEU A 307 -3.95 -0.38 43.23
CA LEU A 307 -2.97 -0.98 44.14
C LEU A 307 -1.61 -0.26 44.03
N GLY A 308 -1.57 1.01 44.44
CA GLY A 308 -0.34 1.80 44.47
C GLY A 308 0.61 1.39 45.60
N SER A 309 1.62 0.57 45.29
CA SER A 309 2.75 0.30 46.19
C SER A 309 3.95 -0.28 45.42
N GLY A 310 4.56 0.51 44.53
CA GLY A 310 5.79 0.11 43.84
C GLY A 310 6.39 1.28 43.06
N ALA A 311 7.71 1.36 43.01
CA ALA A 311 8.49 2.47 42.44
C ALA A 311 8.37 2.67 40.91
N MET A 312 7.38 2.03 40.26
CA MET A 312 7.13 2.13 38.83
C MET A 312 5.97 3.09 38.58
N THR A 313 6.12 4.00 37.61
CA THR A 313 5.06 4.97 37.34
C THR A 313 3.85 4.26 36.72
N ARG A 314 2.63 4.66 37.10
CA ARG A 314 1.36 4.11 36.61
C ARG A 314 1.30 3.98 35.08
N ASP A 315 1.89 4.95 34.39
CA ASP A 315 1.96 5.00 32.92
C ASP A 315 2.92 3.97 32.32
N GLU A 316 4.02 3.63 33.00
CA GLU A 316 4.98 2.62 32.54
C GLU A 316 4.39 1.20 32.63
N GLU A 317 3.66 0.89 33.71
CA GLU A 317 2.99 -0.41 33.86
C GLU A 317 1.89 -0.58 32.80
N MET A 318 1.11 0.48 32.58
CA MET A 318 0.12 0.59 31.50
C MET A 318 0.73 0.30 30.12
N ALA A 319 1.87 0.90 29.82
CA ALA A 319 2.57 0.70 28.56
C ALA A 319 3.10 -0.73 28.36
N GLN A 320 3.59 -1.38 29.44
CA GLN A 320 4.09 -2.76 29.35
C GLN A 320 2.97 -3.76 29.13
N ASN A 321 1.87 -3.66 29.88
CA ASN A 321 0.75 -4.58 29.77
C ASN A 321 0.16 -4.54 28.36
N ILE A 322 0.02 -3.36 27.76
CA ILE A 322 -0.50 -3.24 26.40
C ILE A 322 0.49 -3.72 25.35
N GLY A 323 1.80 -3.52 25.55
CA GLY A 323 2.81 -4.16 24.69
C GLY A 323 2.66 -5.68 24.66
N GLN A 324 2.46 -6.30 25.83
CA GLN A 324 2.23 -7.73 25.93
C GLN A 324 0.92 -8.15 25.27
N VAL A 325 -0.19 -7.47 25.52
CA VAL A 325 -1.47 -7.80 24.88
C VAL A 325 -1.44 -7.59 23.37
N LEU A 326 -0.78 -6.55 22.87
CA LEU A 326 -0.59 -6.31 21.43
C LEU A 326 0.22 -7.43 20.77
N SER A 327 1.23 -7.96 21.47
CA SER A 327 1.98 -9.13 20.99
C SER A 327 1.12 -10.41 20.99
N GLN A 328 0.11 -10.47 21.86
CA GLN A 328 -0.78 -11.62 22.08
C GLN A 328 -2.18 -11.45 21.47
N LEU A 329 -2.37 -10.51 20.53
CA LEU A 329 -3.68 -10.22 19.91
C LEU A 329 -4.40 -11.47 19.36
N GLY A 330 -3.64 -12.49 18.95
CA GLY A 330 -4.15 -13.78 18.48
C GLY A 330 -4.86 -14.60 19.56
N THR A 331 -4.37 -14.57 20.81
CA THR A 331 -4.81 -15.46 21.90
C THR A 331 -5.91 -14.86 22.77
N VAL A 332 -6.06 -13.53 22.81
CA VAL A 332 -7.07 -12.81 23.64
C VAL A 332 -8.49 -13.34 23.41
N LYS A 333 -9.24 -13.74 24.43
CA LYS A 333 -10.58 -14.33 24.21
C LYS A 333 -11.56 -13.32 23.58
N ALA A 334 -12.24 -13.73 22.50
CA ALA A 334 -13.23 -12.87 21.84
C ALA A 334 -14.51 -12.71 22.67
N GLY A 335 -15.00 -11.48 22.77
CA GLY A 335 -16.30 -11.12 23.32
C GLY A 335 -17.44 -11.32 22.33
N THR A 336 -18.65 -11.32 22.85
CA THR A 336 -19.89 -11.39 22.07
C THR A 336 -20.52 -10.01 22.02
N VAL A 337 -20.88 -9.55 20.82
CA VAL A 337 -21.56 -8.27 20.61
C VAL A 337 -23.05 -8.53 20.54
N ARG A 338 -23.84 -7.74 21.27
CA ARG A 338 -25.31 -7.66 21.14
C ARG A 338 -25.71 -6.24 20.79
N ILE A 339 -26.52 -6.07 19.77
CA ILE A 339 -27.06 -4.76 19.38
C ILE A 339 -28.34 -4.51 20.18
N THR A 340 -28.42 -3.41 20.92
CA THR A 340 -29.55 -3.15 21.84
C THR A 340 -30.69 -2.35 21.22
N ASP A 341 -30.42 -1.52 20.21
CA ASP A 341 -31.43 -0.64 19.60
C ASP A 341 -31.79 -1.00 18.16
N SER A 342 -33.00 -0.58 17.74
CA SER A 342 -33.59 -0.93 16.46
C SER A 342 -32.71 -0.52 15.28
N VAL A 343 -32.40 -1.53 14.46
CA VAL A 343 -31.51 -1.51 13.30
C VAL A 343 -32.05 -0.64 12.16
N ILE A 344 -31.99 0.68 12.29
CA ILE A 344 -31.90 1.50 11.07
C ILE A 344 -30.50 1.23 10.53
N HIS A 345 -30.41 0.56 9.39
CA HIS A 345 -29.16 0.11 8.80
C HIS A 345 -28.35 1.32 8.29
N THR A 346 -27.70 2.01 9.20
CA THR A 346 -26.79 3.11 8.92
C THR A 346 -25.44 2.50 8.61
N SER A 347 -24.91 2.78 7.41
CA SER A 347 -23.56 2.36 7.04
C SER A 347 -22.58 2.94 8.07
N PRO A 348 -21.64 2.15 8.60
CA PRO A 348 -20.60 2.66 9.49
C PRO A 348 -19.91 3.85 8.83
N ARG A 349 -19.78 4.92 9.61
CA ARG A 349 -19.27 6.23 9.17
C ARG A 349 -17.75 6.27 9.33
N ASN A 350 -17.15 7.29 8.71
CA ASN A 350 -15.73 7.66 8.67
C ASN A 350 -14.76 6.73 9.43
N ALA A 351 -13.86 6.07 8.68
CA ALA A 351 -12.69 5.44 9.26
C ALA A 351 -11.54 6.46 9.32
N ILE A 352 -11.01 6.68 10.52
CA ILE A 352 -9.81 7.49 10.77
C ILE A 352 -8.65 6.51 10.99
N LEU A 353 -7.61 6.65 10.19
CA LEU A 353 -6.34 5.96 10.36
C LEU A 353 -5.47 6.74 11.35
N VAL A 354 -5.21 6.17 12.52
CA VAL A 354 -4.16 6.65 13.42
C VAL A 354 -2.95 5.76 13.24
N MET A 355 -1.82 6.34 12.86
CA MET A 355 -0.55 5.65 12.75
C MET A 355 0.34 6.06 13.91
N VAL A 356 0.75 5.11 14.74
CA VAL A 356 1.73 5.32 15.82
C VAL A 356 3.05 4.75 15.37
N SER A 357 4.10 5.59 15.27
CA SER A 357 5.42 5.18 14.80
C SER A 357 6.48 5.46 15.86
N VAL A 358 7.30 4.45 16.17
CA VAL A 358 8.42 4.57 17.11
C VAL A 358 9.66 5.03 16.34
N ILE A 359 10.17 6.21 16.67
CA ILE A 359 11.40 6.79 16.13
C ILE A 359 12.58 5.95 16.63
N ARG A 360 13.47 5.60 15.72
CA ARG A 360 14.67 4.84 16.06
C ARG A 360 15.75 5.77 16.62
N GLU A 361 16.07 5.63 17.91
CA GLU A 361 17.15 6.41 18.55
C GLU A 361 18.56 5.94 18.12
N SER A 362 18.77 4.66 17.78
CA SER A 362 20.05 4.14 17.29
C SER A 362 19.92 3.09 16.19
N ILE A 363 20.76 3.19 15.16
CA ILE A 363 20.78 2.22 14.07
C ILE A 363 21.65 1.04 14.50
N GLY A 364 21.01 -0.07 14.91
CA GLY A 364 21.73 -1.30 15.21
C GLY A 364 22.55 -1.80 14.02
N TRP A 365 23.71 -2.42 14.29
CA TRP A 365 24.68 -2.87 13.29
C TRP A 365 24.06 -3.68 12.14
N LYS A 366 23.16 -4.64 12.47
CA LYS A 366 22.47 -5.47 11.47
C LYS A 366 21.73 -4.65 10.41
N ARG A 367 21.04 -3.57 10.83
CA ARG A 367 20.29 -2.69 9.93
C ARG A 367 21.22 -1.74 9.16
N SER A 368 22.32 -1.29 9.77
CA SER A 368 23.36 -0.55 9.04
C SER A 368 23.95 -1.38 7.90
N VAL A 369 24.31 -2.65 8.19
CA VAL A 369 24.80 -3.60 7.17
C VAL A 369 23.75 -3.83 6.09
N LEU A 370 22.48 -4.05 6.47
CA LEU A 370 21.39 -4.22 5.51
C LEU A 370 21.20 -2.99 4.62
N ARG A 371 21.30 -1.76 5.16
CA ARG A 371 21.22 -0.53 4.38
C ARG A 371 22.37 -0.42 3.39
N ILE A 372 23.60 -0.72 3.81
CA ILE A 372 24.78 -0.73 2.93
C ILE A 372 24.59 -1.76 1.82
N PHE A 373 24.18 -2.98 2.18
CA PHE A 373 23.93 -4.05 1.22
C PHE A 373 22.87 -3.65 0.18
N ILE A 374 21.73 -3.11 0.62
CA ILE A 374 20.67 -2.68 -0.29
C ILE A 374 21.13 -1.50 -1.17
N LYS A 375 21.93 -0.57 -0.63
CA LYS A 375 22.55 0.50 -1.44
C LYS A 375 23.50 -0.07 -2.50
N CYS A 376 24.30 -1.08 -2.17
CA CYS A 376 25.14 -1.78 -3.15
C CYS A 376 24.30 -2.50 -4.20
N CYS A 377 23.20 -3.16 -3.82
CA CYS A 377 22.26 -3.76 -4.77
C CYS A 377 21.64 -2.71 -5.69
N SER A 378 21.21 -1.57 -5.14
CA SER A 378 20.67 -0.44 -5.90
C SER A 378 21.68 0.02 -6.94
N LEU A 379 22.92 0.32 -6.53
CA LEU A 379 24.02 0.66 -7.44
C LEU A 379 24.27 -0.41 -8.51
N GLY A 380 24.30 -1.69 -8.13
CA GLY A 380 24.51 -2.80 -9.06
C GLY A 380 23.42 -2.90 -10.11
N VAL A 381 22.16 -2.69 -9.73
CA VAL A 381 21.02 -2.67 -10.66
C VAL A 381 21.10 -1.47 -11.62
N PHE A 382 21.56 -0.31 -11.13
CA PHE A 382 21.81 0.86 -11.99
C PHE A 382 22.92 0.59 -13.01
N VAL A 383 24.07 0.05 -12.58
CA VAL A 383 25.20 -0.29 -13.47
C VAL A 383 24.79 -1.35 -14.50
N MET A 384 24.09 -2.40 -14.06
CA MET A 384 23.56 -3.45 -14.93
C MET A 384 22.58 -2.86 -15.95
N GLY A 385 21.68 -1.97 -15.54
CA GLY A 385 20.76 -1.27 -16.43
C GLY A 385 21.47 -0.48 -17.50
N THR A 386 22.44 0.35 -17.12
CA THR A 386 23.24 1.14 -18.07
C THR A 386 23.97 0.23 -19.07
N ALA A 387 24.55 -0.89 -18.60
CA ALA A 387 25.21 -1.85 -19.49
C ALA A 387 24.23 -2.53 -20.45
N LEU A 388 23.04 -2.94 -19.97
CA LEU A 388 21.97 -3.51 -20.79
C LEU A 388 21.55 -2.53 -21.90
N PHE A 389 21.24 -1.28 -21.55
CA PHE A 389 20.80 -0.30 -22.53
C PHE A 389 21.90 0.12 -23.50
N ALA A 390 23.15 0.25 -23.03
CA ALA A 390 24.29 0.56 -23.89
C ALA A 390 24.62 -0.58 -24.88
N SER A 391 24.35 -1.83 -24.51
CA SER A 391 24.57 -3.02 -25.36
C SER A 391 23.38 -3.42 -26.22
N ALA A 392 22.25 -2.71 -26.10
CA ALA A 392 21.07 -2.94 -26.92
C ALA A 392 21.34 -2.54 -28.37
N GLN A 393 21.28 -3.52 -29.27
CA GLN A 393 21.44 -3.37 -30.70
C GLN A 393 20.08 -3.34 -31.40
N LEU A 394 20.07 -2.89 -32.66
CA LEU A 394 18.88 -2.69 -33.48
C LEU A 394 17.86 -1.72 -32.90
N LEU A 395 18.17 -0.99 -31.83
CA LEU A 395 17.26 -0.03 -31.22
C LEU A 395 17.15 1.23 -32.09
N SER A 396 15.99 1.48 -32.69
CA SER A 396 15.77 2.74 -33.43
C SER A 396 15.66 3.93 -32.46
N MET A 397 16.23 5.06 -32.87
CA MET A 397 16.16 6.33 -32.12
C MET A 397 14.70 6.77 -31.93
N LEU A 398 13.85 6.59 -32.94
CA LEU A 398 12.43 6.96 -32.85
C LEU A 398 11.72 6.17 -31.74
N MET A 399 11.99 4.87 -31.64
CA MET A 399 11.38 4.00 -30.64
C MET A 399 11.95 4.26 -29.25
N ALA A 400 13.24 4.54 -29.13
CA ALA A 400 13.86 4.97 -27.88
C ALA A 400 13.24 6.27 -27.36
N VAL A 401 13.09 7.29 -28.22
CA VAL A 401 12.46 8.58 -27.86
C VAL A 401 10.99 8.40 -27.51
N MET A 402 10.23 7.62 -28.28
CA MET A 402 8.83 7.31 -27.98
C MET A 402 8.70 6.63 -26.61
N GLY A 403 9.48 5.58 -26.36
CA GLY A 403 9.50 4.89 -25.07
C GLY A 403 9.83 5.82 -23.93
N LEU A 404 10.92 6.57 -24.05
CA LEU A 404 11.34 7.54 -23.05
C LEU A 404 10.26 8.59 -22.77
N THR A 405 9.59 9.10 -23.82
CA THR A 405 8.52 10.10 -23.68
C THR A 405 7.31 9.53 -22.95
N ILE A 406 6.88 8.30 -23.30
CA ILE A 406 5.77 7.62 -22.62
C ILE A 406 6.12 7.36 -21.16
N LEU A 407 7.33 6.89 -20.87
CA LEU A 407 7.80 6.62 -19.52
C LEU A 407 7.90 7.90 -18.69
N LEU A 408 8.48 8.97 -19.24
CA LEU A 408 8.56 10.29 -18.60
C LEU A 408 7.17 10.85 -18.31
N ALA A 409 6.26 10.79 -19.28
CA ALA A 409 4.87 11.20 -19.10
C ALA A 409 4.22 10.38 -17.98
N ALA A 410 4.37 9.06 -17.98
CA ALA A 410 3.83 8.18 -16.96
C ALA A 410 4.37 8.56 -15.56
N VAL A 411 5.67 8.81 -15.41
CA VAL A 411 6.28 9.25 -14.15
C VAL A 411 5.68 10.59 -13.69
N VAL A 412 5.70 11.61 -14.56
CA VAL A 412 5.23 12.97 -14.22
C VAL A 412 3.74 12.98 -13.87
N PHE A 413 2.91 12.33 -14.70
CA PHE A 413 1.47 12.26 -14.44
C PHE A 413 1.14 11.40 -13.23
N SER A 414 1.86 10.30 -12.97
CA SER A 414 1.64 9.50 -11.75
C SER A 414 1.82 10.33 -10.48
N ARG A 415 2.84 11.19 -10.44
CA ARG A 415 3.07 12.11 -9.32
C ARG A 415 1.98 13.15 -9.18
N ALA A 416 1.57 13.77 -10.29
CA ALA A 416 0.45 14.71 -10.28
C ALA A 416 -0.84 14.05 -9.76
N ILE A 417 -1.13 12.82 -10.21
CA ILE A 417 -2.29 12.07 -9.74
C ILE A 417 -2.14 11.68 -8.27
N ALA A 418 -0.94 11.29 -7.82
CA ALA A 418 -0.68 10.97 -6.41
C ALA A 418 -0.97 12.19 -5.53
N THR A 419 -0.40 13.35 -5.89
CA THR A 419 -0.67 14.63 -5.21
C THR A 419 -2.15 14.99 -5.22
N LEU A 420 -2.88 14.75 -6.32
CA LEU A 420 -4.32 14.98 -6.39
C LEU A 420 -5.11 14.03 -5.48
N ILE A 421 -4.75 12.74 -5.43
CA ILE A 421 -5.38 11.76 -4.53
C ILE A 421 -5.16 12.20 -3.08
N ILE A 422 -3.94 12.58 -2.72
CA ILE A 422 -3.61 13.00 -1.36
C ILE A 422 -4.31 14.30 -1.02
N ALA A 423 -4.28 15.30 -1.90
CA ALA A 423 -5.01 16.56 -1.69
C ALA A 423 -6.51 16.30 -1.48
N ALA A 424 -7.10 15.40 -2.29
CA ALA A 424 -8.50 15.00 -2.11
C ALA A 424 -8.72 14.29 -0.77
N VAL A 425 -7.83 13.39 -0.37
CA VAL A 425 -7.88 12.70 0.92
C VAL A 425 -7.69 13.67 2.09
N ASP A 426 -6.81 14.65 1.96
CA ASP A 426 -6.42 15.60 3.01
C ASP A 426 -7.55 16.54 3.41
N LEU A 427 -8.47 16.82 2.48
CA LEU A 427 -9.74 17.52 2.78
C LEU A 427 -10.57 16.79 3.84
N TYR A 428 -10.37 15.49 4.02
CA TYR A 428 -11.11 14.66 4.98
C TYR A 428 -10.29 14.32 6.23
N GLU A 429 -9.01 14.73 6.26
CA GLU A 429 -8.03 14.39 7.29
C GLU A 429 -8.11 12.94 7.83
N PRO A 430 -8.12 11.89 6.98
CA PRO A 430 -8.36 10.53 7.45
C PRO A 430 -7.14 9.92 8.12
N MET A 431 -6.01 10.66 8.21
CA MET A 431 -4.79 10.16 8.82
C MET A 431 -4.30 11.09 9.92
N VAL A 432 -3.99 10.51 11.08
CA VAL A 432 -3.23 11.16 12.15
C VAL A 432 -1.96 10.35 12.38
N HIS A 433 -0.81 10.99 12.21
CA HIS A 433 0.48 10.33 12.43
C HIS A 433 1.07 10.81 13.76
N VAL A 434 1.27 9.87 14.68
CA VAL A 434 1.88 10.12 15.98
C VAL A 434 3.27 9.50 15.96
N MET A 435 4.30 10.33 16.15
CA MET A 435 5.69 9.89 16.24
C MET A 435 6.15 9.99 17.70
N VAL A 436 6.56 8.86 18.25
CA VAL A 436 7.02 8.71 19.64
C VAL A 436 8.45 8.19 19.67
N ASN A 437 9.18 8.38 20.77
CA ASN A 437 10.60 8.02 20.82
C ASN A 437 10.84 6.62 21.38
N SER A 438 9.88 6.08 22.12
CA SER A 438 9.97 4.72 22.69
C SER A 438 8.75 3.87 22.38
N GLU A 439 8.93 2.55 22.44
CA GLU A 439 7.84 1.58 22.36
C GLU A 439 6.87 1.72 23.55
N SER A 440 7.37 2.08 24.73
CA SER A 440 6.51 2.34 25.89
C SER A 440 5.57 3.52 25.66
N GLU A 441 6.06 4.63 25.10
CA GLU A 441 5.22 5.77 24.71
C GLU A 441 4.20 5.37 23.65
N ALA A 442 4.60 4.56 22.65
CA ALA A 442 3.67 4.04 21.64
C ALA A 442 2.52 3.25 22.27
N ASN A 443 2.85 2.34 23.18
CA ASN A 443 1.88 1.52 23.87
C ASN A 443 0.97 2.39 24.76
N GLN A 444 1.50 3.41 25.44
CA GLN A 444 0.69 4.36 26.21
C GLN A 444 -0.28 5.16 25.33
N VAL A 445 0.16 5.61 24.14
CA VAL A 445 -0.72 6.29 23.18
C VAL A 445 -1.82 5.34 22.70
N ILE A 446 -1.47 4.11 22.31
CA ILE A 446 -2.43 3.09 21.87
C ILE A 446 -3.44 2.78 22.98
N ALA A 447 -2.96 2.66 24.21
CA ALA A 447 -3.77 2.43 25.40
C ALA A 447 -4.82 3.51 25.61
N LYS A 448 -4.39 4.78 25.60
CA LYS A 448 -5.28 5.92 25.78
C LYS A 448 -6.29 6.03 24.63
N ILE A 449 -5.91 5.68 23.40
CA ILE A 449 -6.85 5.56 22.27
C ILE A 449 -7.87 4.44 22.50
N MET A 450 -7.46 3.27 22.97
CA MET A 450 -8.39 2.18 23.27
C MET A 450 -9.34 2.56 24.40
N MET A 451 -8.86 3.25 25.44
CA MET A 451 -9.68 3.72 26.55
C MET A 451 -10.76 4.73 26.14
N LEU A 452 -10.60 5.47 25.03
CA LEU A 452 -11.70 6.29 24.49
C LEU A 452 -12.95 5.45 24.16
N THR A 453 -12.77 4.17 23.83
CA THR A 453 -13.90 3.27 23.56
C THR A 453 -14.63 2.84 24.83
N SER A 454 -14.06 3.08 26.02
CA SER A 454 -14.59 2.63 27.32
C SER A 454 -15.26 3.73 28.12
N ARG A 455 -15.68 4.84 27.47
CA ARG A 455 -16.29 5.98 28.17
C ARG A 455 -17.53 5.51 28.93
N ASP A 456 -17.51 5.75 30.24
CA ASP A 456 -18.39 5.10 31.21
C ASP A 456 -19.86 5.50 31.00
N ASP A 457 -20.75 4.52 31.15
CA ASP A 457 -22.20 4.55 30.85
C ASP A 457 -22.97 5.59 31.71
N SER A 458 -22.28 6.24 32.66
CA SER A 458 -22.79 7.22 33.61
C SER A 458 -23.02 8.60 32.98
N ASP A 459 -22.30 8.95 31.90
CA ASP A 459 -22.42 10.23 31.21
C ASP A 459 -23.19 10.06 29.88
N ARG A 460 -24.48 9.69 30.00
CA ARG A 460 -25.46 9.34 28.93
C ARG A 460 -25.72 10.40 27.83
N ARG A 461 -24.84 11.38 27.64
CA ARG A 461 -24.94 12.34 26.53
C ARG A 461 -24.49 11.68 25.22
N GLN A 462 -25.32 10.80 24.65
CA GLN A 462 -25.32 10.37 23.23
C GLN A 462 -23.92 10.15 22.58
N THR A 463 -22.91 9.74 23.34
CA THR A 463 -21.60 9.44 22.76
C THR A 463 -21.73 8.11 22.05
N ARG A 464 -21.50 8.12 20.73
CA ARG A 464 -21.59 6.92 19.90
C ARG A 464 -20.48 5.96 20.26
N ASP A 465 -20.78 4.66 20.19
CA ASP A 465 -19.80 3.61 20.40
C ASP A 465 -18.70 3.67 19.33
N ILE A 466 -17.45 3.48 19.73
CA ILE A 466 -16.30 3.52 18.83
C ILE A 466 -15.73 2.10 18.70
N GLN A 467 -15.42 1.70 17.47
CA GLN A 467 -14.64 0.50 17.21
C GLN A 467 -13.23 0.85 16.74
N VAL A 468 -12.25 0.06 17.19
CA VAL A 468 -10.83 0.20 16.84
C VAL A 468 -10.37 -1.10 16.23
N GLU A 469 -9.72 -1.03 15.07
CA GLU A 469 -9.13 -2.20 14.43
C GLU A 469 -7.61 -2.07 14.37
N ILE A 470 -6.93 -3.10 14.87
CA ILE A 470 -5.47 -3.20 14.91
C ILE A 470 -5.11 -4.55 14.30
N ASP A 471 -4.32 -4.55 13.24
CA ASP A 471 -3.82 -5.80 12.64
C ASP A 471 -4.93 -6.81 12.27
N GLY A 472 -6.08 -6.32 11.81
CA GLY A 472 -7.24 -7.16 11.47
C GLY A 472 -8.03 -7.68 12.68
N HIS A 473 -7.62 -7.38 13.91
CA HIS A 473 -8.39 -7.63 15.12
C HIS A 473 -9.28 -6.42 15.41
N VAL A 474 -10.58 -6.67 15.58
CA VAL A 474 -11.58 -5.64 15.81
C VAL A 474 -11.89 -5.57 17.30
N PHE A 475 -11.78 -4.39 17.87
CA PHE A 475 -12.04 -4.07 19.26
C PHE A 475 -13.25 -3.16 19.38
N ALA A 476 -14.10 -3.45 20.36
CA ALA A 476 -15.18 -2.60 20.79
C ALA A 476 -15.24 -2.62 22.32
N ASN A 477 -15.36 -1.44 22.94
CA ASN A 477 -15.30 -1.26 24.40
C ASN A 477 -14.12 -2.04 25.03
N CYS A 478 -12.91 -1.78 24.51
CA CYS A 478 -11.65 -2.42 24.91
C CYS A 478 -11.56 -3.96 24.79
N ARG A 479 -12.55 -4.62 24.19
CA ARG A 479 -12.59 -6.09 24.06
C ARG A 479 -12.50 -6.50 22.62
N ARG A 480 -11.75 -7.57 22.35
CA ARG A 480 -11.69 -8.16 21.00
C ARG A 480 -13.06 -8.77 20.68
N VAL A 481 -13.68 -8.38 19.58
CA VAL A 481 -15.03 -8.88 19.19
C VAL A 481 -15.00 -9.73 17.94
N ALA A 482 -14.06 -9.47 17.04
CA ALA A 482 -13.92 -10.20 15.80
C ALA A 482 -12.50 -10.14 15.26
N THR A 483 -12.22 -10.98 14.28
CA THR A 483 -11.00 -10.96 13.48
C THR A 483 -11.37 -10.94 11.99
N ARG A 484 -10.55 -10.27 11.19
CA ARG A 484 -10.60 -10.30 9.73
C ARG A 484 -9.21 -10.41 9.14
N SER A 485 -9.14 -10.78 7.87
CA SER A 485 -7.85 -10.88 7.17
C SER A 485 -7.12 -9.54 7.14
N LYS A 486 -5.88 -9.54 7.64
CA LYS A 486 -4.99 -8.36 7.66
C LYS A 486 -4.81 -7.77 6.26
N TRP A 487 -4.76 -8.63 5.24
CA TRP A 487 -4.55 -8.26 3.84
C TRP A 487 -5.57 -7.27 3.30
N TYR A 488 -6.82 -7.33 3.76
CA TYR A 488 -7.86 -6.42 3.28
C TYR A 488 -7.48 -4.95 3.57
N MET A 489 -7.03 -4.67 4.79
CA MET A 489 -6.60 -3.33 5.19
C MET A 489 -5.17 -3.03 4.74
N THR A 490 -4.29 -4.03 4.66
CA THR A 490 -2.92 -3.84 4.14
C THR A 490 -2.92 -3.42 2.67
N VAL A 491 -3.87 -3.89 1.85
CA VAL A 491 -3.93 -3.53 0.42
C VAL A 491 -4.77 -2.28 0.18
N LEU A 492 -5.96 -2.20 0.77
CA LEU A 492 -6.93 -1.13 0.49
C LEU A 492 -6.74 0.11 1.38
N GLY A 493 -6.09 -0.03 2.55
CA GLY A 493 -5.96 1.04 3.53
C GLY A 493 -7.32 1.66 3.88
N ILE A 494 -7.45 2.99 3.77
CA ILE A 494 -8.70 3.71 4.09
C ILE A 494 -9.84 3.44 3.10
N MET A 495 -9.56 2.88 1.91
CA MET A 495 -10.62 2.53 0.96
C MET A 495 -11.44 1.34 1.44
N GLY A 496 -10.83 0.49 2.28
CA GLY A 496 -11.48 -0.62 2.95
C GLY A 496 -12.68 -0.14 3.75
N SER A 497 -13.80 -0.84 3.65
CA SER A 497 -14.91 -0.56 4.55
C SER A 497 -14.52 -0.94 5.99
N PRO A 498 -14.89 -0.14 7.00
CA PRO A 498 -14.76 -0.56 8.38
C PRO A 498 -15.52 -1.88 8.59
N TYR A 499 -15.08 -2.65 9.60
CA TYR A 499 -15.74 -3.91 9.91
C TYR A 499 -17.18 -3.65 10.39
N ASP A 500 -18.11 -4.53 10.03
CA ASP A 500 -19.52 -4.41 10.40
C ASP A 500 -19.82 -5.37 11.55
N LEU A 501 -19.95 -4.83 12.77
CA LEU A 501 -20.23 -5.61 13.99
C LEU A 501 -21.58 -6.32 13.95
N ALA A 502 -22.53 -5.89 13.11
CA ALA A 502 -23.81 -6.57 12.93
C ALA A 502 -23.63 -7.97 12.33
N LYS A 503 -22.52 -8.23 11.64
CA LYS A 503 -22.18 -9.59 11.18
C LYS A 503 -21.86 -10.51 12.36
N VAL A 504 -21.18 -9.99 13.39
CA VAL A 504 -20.81 -10.73 14.60
C VAL A 504 -22.05 -11.05 15.43
N ASP A 505 -22.94 -10.07 15.60
CA ASP A 505 -24.21 -10.26 16.30
C ASP A 505 -25.08 -11.33 15.63
N ARG A 506 -25.25 -11.27 14.30
CA ARG A 506 -25.98 -12.29 13.53
C ARG A 506 -25.35 -13.68 13.66
N GLN A 507 -24.02 -13.79 13.61
CA GLN A 507 -23.32 -15.06 13.80
C GLN A 507 -23.51 -15.60 15.22
N SER A 508 -23.44 -14.73 16.23
CA SER A 508 -23.66 -15.08 17.63
C SER A 508 -25.10 -15.53 17.88
N ALA A 509 -26.08 -14.87 17.26
CA ALA A 509 -27.49 -15.25 17.32
C ALA A 509 -27.73 -16.62 16.64
N ALA A 510 -27.13 -16.86 15.47
CA ALA A 510 -27.24 -18.13 14.75
C ALA A 510 -26.64 -19.30 15.56
N ARG A 511 -25.46 -19.11 16.15
CA ARG A 511 -24.83 -20.11 17.06
C ARG A 511 -25.71 -20.40 18.28
N SER A 512 -26.30 -19.37 18.87
CA SER A 512 -27.20 -19.52 20.02
C SER A 512 -28.45 -20.32 19.66
N GLN A 513 -29.05 -20.05 18.49
CA GLN A 513 -30.21 -20.80 18.00
C GLN A 513 -29.87 -22.26 17.70
N TYR A 514 -28.70 -22.53 17.11
CA TYR A 514 -28.25 -23.90 16.85
C TYR A 514 -28.06 -24.68 18.15
N ARG A 515 -27.42 -24.06 19.16
CA ARG A 515 -27.22 -24.66 20.48
C ARG A 515 -28.56 -24.98 21.17
N LEU A 516 -29.53 -24.06 21.12
CA LEU A 516 -30.87 -24.30 21.67
C LEU A 516 -31.62 -25.41 20.93
N ARG A 517 -31.48 -25.50 19.60
CA ARG A 517 -32.06 -26.61 18.82
C ARG A 517 -31.41 -27.94 19.18
N ALA A 518 -30.08 -27.98 19.29
CA ALA A 518 -29.34 -29.18 19.69
C ALA A 518 -29.76 -29.67 21.09
N MET A 519 -29.92 -28.76 22.06
CA MET A 519 -30.44 -29.11 23.39
C MET A 519 -31.89 -29.63 23.34
N ARG A 520 -32.72 -29.10 22.43
CA ARG A 520 -34.12 -29.52 22.28
C ARG A 520 -34.27 -30.87 21.54
N SER A 521 -33.33 -31.21 20.67
CA SER A 521 -33.35 -32.45 19.88
C SER A 521 -32.75 -33.67 20.56
N SER A 522 -32.09 -33.52 21.72
CA SER A 522 -31.58 -34.65 22.53
C SER A 522 -32.21 -34.74 23.94
N PRO A 523 -33.50 -35.11 24.08
CA PRO A 523 -34.09 -35.31 25.41
C PRO A 523 -33.68 -36.63 26.10
N SER A 524 -33.04 -37.58 25.40
CA SER A 524 -33.03 -39.00 25.84
C SER A 524 -31.69 -39.73 25.84
N THR A 525 -30.55 -39.06 25.70
CA THR A 525 -29.22 -39.71 25.76
C THR A 525 -28.20 -38.85 26.52
N LEU A 526 -28.54 -38.46 27.75
CA LEU A 526 -27.58 -37.92 28.72
C LEU A 526 -27.12 -39.05 29.66
N GLN A 527 -26.38 -40.01 29.09
CA GLN A 527 -25.54 -40.90 29.89
C GLN A 527 -24.37 -41.40 29.02
N GLY A 528 -23.33 -40.56 28.90
CA GLY A 528 -22.01 -40.95 28.38
C GLY A 528 -21.63 -40.37 27.02
N SER A 529 -21.10 -39.15 26.98
CA SER A 529 -20.08 -38.70 26.00
C SER A 529 -19.78 -37.20 26.16
N GLU A 530 -18.98 -36.84 27.17
CA GLU A 530 -18.36 -35.50 27.26
C GLU A 530 -17.20 -35.30 26.28
N HIS A 531 -16.77 -36.34 25.56
CA HIS A 531 -15.54 -36.29 24.73
C HIS A 531 -15.71 -35.82 23.28
N GLU A 532 -16.93 -35.65 22.75
CA GLU A 532 -17.12 -35.40 21.30
C GLU A 532 -17.27 -33.91 20.92
N TYR A 533 -17.38 -33.00 21.90
CA TYR A 533 -17.60 -31.57 21.62
C TYR A 533 -16.34 -30.76 21.33
N GLU A 534 -15.15 -31.29 21.62
CA GLU A 534 -13.88 -30.57 21.38
C GLU A 534 -13.42 -30.60 19.92
N GLN A 535 -13.94 -31.51 19.08
CA GLN A 535 -13.50 -31.66 17.68
C GLN A 535 -14.11 -30.65 16.70
N ILE A 536 -15.18 -29.93 17.07
CA ILE A 536 -15.87 -28.98 16.17
C ILE A 536 -15.22 -27.58 16.20
N GLU A 537 -14.41 -27.25 17.23
CA GLU A 537 -13.72 -25.96 17.31
C GLU A 537 -12.52 -25.83 16.34
N LEU A 538 -12.04 -26.92 15.74
CA LEU A 538 -10.84 -26.89 14.89
C LEU A 538 -11.10 -26.59 13.39
N PHE A 539 -12.36 -26.48 12.95
CA PHE A 539 -12.70 -26.34 11.52
C PHE A 539 -13.44 -25.05 11.12
N ALA A 540 -13.58 -24.06 12.02
CA ALA A 540 -14.23 -22.78 11.76
C ALA A 540 -13.34 -21.60 12.18
#